data_AF-A0A6F9BTT1-F1
#
_entry.id   AF-A0A6F9BTT1-F1
#
_cell.length_a   1.000
_cell.length_b   1.000
_cell.length_c   1.000
_cell.angle_alpha   90.00
_cell.angle_beta   90.00
_cell.angle_gamma   90.00
#
_symmetry.space_group_name_H-M   'P 1'
#
loop_
_entity.id
_entity.type
_entity.pdbx_description
1 polymer ?
#
loop_
_entity_poly.entity_id
_entity_poly.type
_entity_poly.pdbx_seq_one_letter_code
_entity_poly.pdbx_strand_id
1 'polypeptide(L)'
;MVIQLLRYGADPSVADGEGYRSLHLAILFQHMPIAAYLMAKGQEVDLPDSNGQTPLMLAAQKIIGPEPTNFLMKCNASVSAVDKVNRNSPLHCAVLAGNVDAAHILLEAEASVDAENANGHTPIDLAHQVHSPLLIHMLNHIKQERIRANSRCMRLVNPYRVCLQFIFCVAVLGSVGAIADLSSESWLLKGVLLACVMAVANLAQRQLASRALQSLVPATSLMASVFWMLVTWCLWFLPDGPSAMLQVLFTFNATALLYYYLRSCRTDPGIVKATEEEKRMNVVLLAEAGCLDPRIFCTSCMMKKPMRANHCFSCDACVAKQDHHSFWINGCIGARNHHFFVLFLLSLCLMGAWMFYGCLMYWSKHCPLHYQEEGVWGAISALVDCSSWVLGIFCVAFFHTAWASILLVLQLYQIAFFGLTTAERANLMLRQRKLPQSISLRQNPYNLGVVRNLVSFFQLRCCGLFKPAMVDWTQQYPPGRDHMMFGHPDIV
;
A
#
# COMPACT_ATOMS: atom_id res chain seq x y z
N MET A 1 25.62 -26.30 -1.02
CA MET A 1 26.88 -26.43 -1.79
C MET A 1 27.71 -25.15 -1.75
N VAL A 2 27.24 -24.02 -2.33
CA VAL A 2 28.00 -22.74 -2.38
C VAL A 2 28.60 -22.34 -1.03
N ILE A 3 27.79 -22.31 0.02
CA ILE A 3 28.22 -21.96 1.39
C ILE A 3 29.37 -22.86 1.88
N GLN A 4 29.26 -24.16 1.63
CA GLN A 4 30.27 -25.14 2.02
C GLN A 4 31.59 -24.93 1.25
N LEU A 5 31.51 -24.63 -0.04
CA LEU A 5 32.69 -24.35 -0.86
C LEU A 5 33.42 -23.08 -0.40
N LEU A 6 32.68 -22.00 -0.10
CA LEU A 6 33.28 -20.77 0.44
C LEU A 6 33.93 -21.01 1.81
N ARG A 7 33.38 -21.89 2.66
CA ARG A 7 34.01 -22.30 3.92
C ARG A 7 35.33 -23.04 3.71
N TYR A 8 35.47 -23.77 2.61
CA TYR A 8 36.72 -24.43 2.22
C TYR A 8 37.66 -23.52 1.40
N GLY A 9 37.38 -22.22 1.31
CA GLY A 9 38.26 -21.26 0.65
C GLY A 9 38.07 -21.14 -0.86
N ALA A 10 36.96 -21.61 -1.42
CA ALA A 10 36.63 -21.28 -2.81
C ALA A 10 36.50 -19.77 -2.98
N ASP A 11 37.17 -19.19 -3.98
CA ASP A 11 37.11 -17.77 -4.28
C ASP A 11 35.96 -17.47 -5.26
N PRO A 12 34.91 -16.74 -4.84
CA PRO A 12 33.78 -16.45 -5.71
C PRO A 12 34.09 -15.39 -6.77
N SER A 13 35.23 -14.69 -6.67
CA SER A 13 35.64 -13.64 -7.59
C SER A 13 36.28 -14.18 -8.87
N VAL A 14 36.70 -15.45 -8.88
CA VAL A 14 37.25 -16.11 -10.06
C VAL A 14 36.19 -16.15 -11.17
N ALA A 15 36.59 -15.76 -12.37
CA ALA A 15 35.75 -15.83 -13.57
C ALA A 15 35.82 -17.23 -14.20
N ASP A 16 34.69 -17.72 -14.69
CA ASP A 16 34.64 -18.94 -15.49
C ASP A 16 35.14 -18.72 -16.93
N GLY A 17 35.05 -19.77 -17.76
CA GLY A 17 35.50 -19.71 -19.15
C GLY A 17 34.70 -18.73 -20.04
N GLU A 18 33.49 -18.33 -19.61
CA GLU A 18 32.67 -17.32 -20.30
C GLU A 18 32.92 -15.91 -19.75
N GLY A 19 33.74 -15.79 -18.71
CA GLY A 19 34.07 -14.53 -18.06
C GLY A 19 33.13 -14.12 -16.93
N TYR A 20 32.21 -14.99 -16.52
CA TYR A 20 31.28 -14.74 -15.43
C TYR A 20 31.87 -15.12 -14.08
N ARG A 21 31.66 -14.24 -13.11
CA ARG A 21 31.97 -14.52 -11.69
C ARG A 21 30.74 -15.10 -10.97
N SER A 22 30.92 -15.56 -9.72
CA SER A 22 29.84 -16.22 -8.97
C SER A 22 28.55 -15.38 -8.84
N LEU A 23 28.66 -14.06 -8.60
CA LEU A 23 27.48 -13.19 -8.52
C LEU A 23 26.73 -13.10 -9.87
N HIS A 24 27.44 -12.98 -10.98
CA HIS A 24 26.84 -12.96 -12.32
C HIS A 24 26.01 -14.24 -12.57
N LEU A 25 26.57 -15.41 -12.27
CA LEU A 25 25.88 -16.69 -12.41
C LEU A 25 24.67 -16.78 -11.48
N ALA A 26 24.80 -16.35 -10.22
CA ALA A 26 23.68 -16.34 -9.28
C ALA A 26 22.52 -15.47 -9.77
N ILE A 27 22.81 -14.34 -10.43
CA ILE A 27 21.80 -13.46 -11.05
C ILE A 27 21.22 -14.09 -12.31
N LEU A 28 22.04 -14.58 -13.24
CA LEU A 28 21.62 -15.22 -14.50
C LEU A 28 20.64 -16.38 -14.25
N PHE A 29 20.89 -17.17 -13.20
CA PHE A 29 20.03 -18.28 -12.78
C PHE A 29 18.98 -17.91 -11.72
N GLN A 30 18.79 -16.62 -11.43
CA GLN A 30 17.77 -16.08 -10.52
C GLN A 30 17.81 -16.67 -9.10
N HIS A 31 19.01 -17.01 -8.62
CA HIS A 31 19.25 -17.54 -7.27
C HIS A 31 19.52 -16.41 -6.26
N MET A 32 18.52 -15.56 -6.03
CA MET A 32 18.64 -14.36 -5.20
C MET A 32 19.16 -14.60 -3.78
N PRO A 33 18.78 -15.69 -3.08
CA PRO A 33 19.35 -16.00 -1.76
C PRO A 33 20.87 -16.27 -1.82
N ILE A 34 21.37 -16.85 -2.91
CA ILE A 34 22.81 -17.08 -3.11
C ILE A 34 23.49 -15.74 -3.45
N ALA A 35 22.90 -14.93 -4.34
CA ALA A 35 23.41 -13.60 -4.65
C ALA A 35 23.51 -12.72 -3.40
N ALA A 36 22.47 -12.73 -2.55
CA ALA A 36 22.46 -12.06 -1.26
C ALA A 36 23.62 -12.50 -0.37
N TYR A 37 23.85 -13.82 -0.27
CA TYR A 37 24.94 -14.38 0.52
C TYR A 37 26.32 -13.98 -0.01
N LEU A 38 26.53 -14.02 -1.33
CA LEU A 38 27.79 -13.61 -1.96
C LEU A 38 28.11 -12.13 -1.68
N MET A 39 27.12 -11.24 -1.83
CA MET A 39 27.28 -9.82 -1.51
C MET A 39 27.52 -9.57 -0.02
N ALA A 40 26.88 -10.35 0.86
CA ALA A 40 27.12 -10.27 2.29
C ALA A 40 28.51 -10.80 2.69
N LYS A 41 29.11 -11.68 1.88
CA LYS A 41 30.51 -12.14 2.00
C LYS A 41 31.52 -11.22 1.30
N GLY A 42 31.09 -10.05 0.84
CA GLY A 42 31.98 -8.99 0.32
C GLY A 42 32.11 -8.93 -1.20
N GLN A 43 31.33 -9.70 -1.97
CA GLN A 43 31.26 -9.44 -3.42
C GLN A 43 30.59 -8.09 -3.69
N GLU A 44 31.27 -7.24 -4.45
CA GLU A 44 30.72 -5.95 -4.89
C GLU A 44 29.59 -6.18 -5.91
N VAL A 45 28.47 -5.48 -5.72
CA VAL A 45 27.25 -5.62 -6.55
C VAL A 45 27.49 -5.21 -8.01
N ASP A 46 28.38 -4.26 -8.24
CA ASP A 46 28.68 -3.69 -9.56
C ASP A 46 29.99 -4.21 -10.16
N LEU A 47 30.62 -5.24 -9.57
CA LEU A 47 31.86 -5.79 -10.11
C LEU A 47 31.60 -6.37 -11.52
N PRO A 48 32.27 -5.87 -12.57
CA PRO A 48 31.98 -6.30 -13.92
C PRO A 48 32.53 -7.70 -14.23
N ASP A 49 31.88 -8.36 -15.19
CA ASP A 49 32.38 -9.54 -15.87
C ASP A 49 33.53 -9.19 -16.84
N SER A 50 34.07 -10.19 -17.54
CA SER A 50 35.15 -9.97 -18.53
C SER A 50 34.75 -9.07 -19.72
N ASN A 51 33.45 -8.94 -20.00
CA ASN A 51 32.91 -8.05 -21.04
C ASN A 51 32.63 -6.63 -20.51
N GLY A 52 32.89 -6.39 -19.23
CA GLY A 52 32.60 -5.12 -18.56
C GLY A 52 31.13 -4.98 -18.13
N GLN A 53 30.31 -6.02 -18.22
CA GLN A 53 28.91 -5.98 -17.85
C GLN A 53 28.76 -6.19 -16.35
N THR A 54 27.98 -5.34 -15.69
CA THR A 54 27.60 -5.55 -14.28
C THR A 54 26.49 -6.62 -14.17
N PRO A 55 26.27 -7.22 -13.00
CA PRO A 55 25.13 -8.11 -12.78
C PRO A 55 23.78 -7.47 -13.14
N LEU A 56 23.62 -6.16 -12.94
CA LEU A 56 22.40 -5.42 -13.31
C LEU A 56 22.21 -5.31 -14.83
N MET A 57 23.30 -5.13 -15.60
CA MET A 57 23.23 -5.15 -17.06
C MET A 57 22.86 -6.54 -17.59
N LEU A 58 23.46 -7.59 -17.03
CA LEU A 58 23.13 -8.97 -17.40
C LEU A 58 21.68 -9.30 -17.09
N ALA A 59 21.18 -8.89 -15.92
CA ALA A 59 19.77 -9.04 -15.54
C ALA A 59 18.86 -8.35 -16.56
N ALA A 60 19.11 -7.07 -16.84
CA ALA A 60 18.34 -6.28 -17.78
C ALA A 60 18.34 -6.87 -19.20
N GLN A 61 19.47 -7.42 -19.65
CA GLN A 61 19.64 -7.92 -21.01
C GLN A 61 19.14 -9.35 -21.22
N LYS A 62 19.33 -10.25 -20.23
CA LYS A 62 19.17 -11.70 -20.43
C LYS A 62 17.94 -12.29 -19.78
N ILE A 63 17.30 -11.60 -18.82
CA ILE A 63 16.20 -12.16 -18.03
C ILE A 63 14.95 -11.32 -18.19
N ILE A 64 13.94 -11.84 -18.88
CA ILE A 64 12.66 -11.17 -19.03
C ILE A 64 11.87 -11.26 -17.72
N GLY A 65 11.54 -10.11 -17.15
CA GLY A 65 10.76 -10.00 -15.93
C GLY A 65 11.33 -8.98 -14.93
N PRO A 66 10.60 -8.73 -13.83
CA PRO A 66 11.00 -7.74 -12.84
C PRO A 66 12.15 -8.21 -11.94
N GLU A 67 12.24 -9.52 -11.69
CA GLU A 67 13.36 -10.12 -10.97
C GLU A 67 14.32 -10.77 -11.97
N PRO A 68 15.65 -10.61 -11.79
CA PRO A 68 16.36 -10.15 -10.59
C PRO A 68 16.69 -8.64 -10.52
N THR A 69 16.21 -7.84 -11.49
CA THR A 69 16.50 -6.40 -11.56
C THR A 69 16.09 -5.66 -10.29
N ASN A 70 14.88 -5.90 -9.79
CA ASN A 70 14.38 -5.26 -8.57
C ASN A 70 15.19 -5.64 -7.32
N PHE A 71 15.59 -6.91 -7.17
CA PHE A 71 16.53 -7.30 -6.12
C PHE A 71 17.87 -6.56 -6.18
N LEU A 72 18.47 -6.43 -7.38
CA LEU A 72 19.76 -5.73 -7.54
C LEU A 72 19.61 -4.24 -7.21
N MET A 73 18.50 -3.61 -7.60
CA MET A 73 18.21 -2.24 -7.20
C MET A 73 18.14 -2.07 -5.68
N LYS A 74 17.52 -3.03 -4.97
CA LYS A 74 17.47 -3.04 -3.50
C LYS A 74 18.83 -3.27 -2.85
N CYS A 75 19.79 -3.81 -3.60
CA CYS A 75 21.18 -3.97 -3.19
C CYS A 75 22.06 -2.79 -3.64
N ASN A 76 21.46 -1.66 -4.02
CA ASN A 76 22.13 -0.44 -4.46
C ASN A 76 23.04 -0.63 -5.69
N ALA A 77 22.65 -1.50 -6.63
CA ALA A 77 23.34 -1.61 -7.91
C ALA A 77 23.29 -0.29 -8.69
N SER A 78 24.38 0.04 -9.36
CA SER A 78 24.51 1.30 -10.11
C SER A 78 23.74 1.25 -11.43
N VAL A 79 22.76 2.16 -11.56
CA VAL A 79 22.01 2.38 -12.82
C VAL A 79 22.79 3.18 -13.87
N SER A 80 23.92 3.77 -13.48
CA SER A 80 24.77 4.60 -14.34
C SER A 80 26.06 3.93 -14.78
N ALA A 81 26.34 2.72 -14.28
CA ALA A 81 27.42 1.89 -14.78
C ALA A 81 27.26 1.69 -16.30
N VAL A 82 28.37 1.49 -17.02
CA VAL A 82 28.36 1.24 -18.45
C VAL A 82 29.24 0.03 -18.79
N ASP A 83 28.82 -0.75 -19.78
CA ASP A 83 29.63 -1.86 -20.28
C ASP A 83 30.93 -1.36 -20.95
N LYS A 84 31.92 -2.25 -21.11
CA LYS A 84 33.20 -1.90 -21.72
C LYS A 84 33.10 -1.75 -23.24
N VAL A 85 32.20 -2.51 -23.88
CA VAL A 85 32.17 -2.68 -25.34
C VAL A 85 31.47 -1.52 -26.03
N ASN A 86 30.24 -1.21 -25.62
CA ASN A 86 29.37 -0.24 -26.28
C ASN A 86 29.08 0.97 -25.39
N ARG A 87 29.59 0.97 -24.15
CA ARG A 87 29.21 1.91 -23.09
C ARG A 87 27.70 1.93 -22.84
N ASN A 88 27.02 0.79 -22.97
CA ASN A 88 25.61 0.70 -22.67
C ASN A 88 25.40 0.69 -21.15
N SER A 89 24.48 1.53 -20.66
CA SER A 89 23.98 1.44 -19.29
C SER A 89 22.96 0.31 -19.14
N PRO A 90 22.58 -0.09 -17.91
CA PRO A 90 21.52 -1.07 -17.69
C PRO A 90 20.22 -0.75 -18.43
N LEU A 91 19.86 0.55 -18.55
CA LEU A 91 18.65 0.96 -19.27
C LEU A 91 18.78 0.75 -20.78
N HIS A 92 19.95 1.00 -21.37
CA HIS A 92 20.22 0.64 -22.76
C HIS A 92 20.10 -0.87 -22.97
N CYS A 93 20.68 -1.67 -22.06
CA CYS A 93 20.58 -3.13 -22.10
C CYS A 93 19.13 -3.63 -22.04
N ALA A 94 18.32 -3.08 -21.13
CA ALA A 94 16.90 -3.43 -21.00
C ALA A 94 16.11 -3.11 -22.28
N VAL A 95 16.36 -1.93 -22.87
CA VAL A 95 15.69 -1.49 -24.11
C VAL A 95 16.07 -2.38 -25.28
N LEU A 96 17.36 -2.66 -25.48
CA LEU A 96 17.84 -3.53 -26.55
C LEU A 96 17.28 -4.95 -26.45
N ALA A 97 17.06 -5.45 -25.23
CA ALA A 97 16.46 -6.75 -24.98
C ALA A 97 14.92 -6.75 -25.06
N GLY A 98 14.27 -5.59 -25.21
CA GLY A 98 12.81 -5.48 -25.13
C GLY A 98 12.26 -5.77 -23.72
N ASN A 99 13.09 -5.71 -22.69
CA ASN A 99 12.73 -6.04 -21.31
C ASN A 99 12.03 -4.87 -20.63
N VAL A 100 10.72 -4.77 -20.84
CA VAL A 100 9.89 -3.66 -20.34
C VAL A 100 9.86 -3.58 -18.83
N ASP A 101 9.83 -4.73 -18.14
CA ASP A 101 9.81 -4.77 -16.67
C ASP A 101 11.11 -4.21 -16.08
N ALA A 102 12.27 -4.66 -16.58
CA ALA A 102 13.56 -4.12 -16.14
C ALA A 102 13.70 -2.63 -16.47
N ALA A 103 13.28 -2.20 -17.66
CA ALA A 103 13.30 -0.79 -18.03
C ALA A 103 12.42 0.05 -17.09
N HIS A 104 11.23 -0.45 -16.73
CA HIS A 104 10.34 0.22 -15.78
C HIS A 104 10.98 0.37 -14.39
N ILE A 105 11.57 -0.70 -13.85
CA ILE A 105 12.29 -0.68 -12.56
C ILE A 105 13.48 0.29 -12.58
N LEU A 106 14.28 0.27 -13.64
CA LEU A 106 15.44 1.15 -13.79
C LEU A 106 15.02 2.63 -13.84
N LEU A 107 13.89 2.93 -14.50
CA LEU A 107 13.36 4.29 -14.55
C LEU A 107 12.84 4.78 -13.19
N GLU A 108 12.22 3.88 -12.40
CA GLU A 108 11.84 4.15 -11.02
C GLU A 108 13.07 4.41 -10.13
N ALA A 109 14.18 3.74 -10.41
CA ALA A 109 15.47 3.97 -9.77
C ALA A 109 16.28 5.14 -10.39
N GLU A 110 15.59 6.07 -11.05
CA GLU A 110 16.17 7.31 -11.61
C GLU A 110 17.25 7.10 -12.70
N ALA A 111 17.28 5.96 -13.39
CA ALA A 111 18.18 5.75 -14.53
C ALA A 111 18.03 6.87 -15.58
N SER A 112 19.15 7.37 -16.12
CA SER A 112 19.11 8.47 -17.09
C SER A 112 18.51 8.05 -18.43
N VAL A 113 17.46 8.76 -18.86
CA VAL A 113 16.84 8.60 -20.19
C VAL A 113 17.60 9.38 -21.28
N ASP A 114 18.53 10.24 -20.88
CA ASP A 114 19.32 11.10 -21.76
C ASP A 114 20.80 10.70 -21.81
N ALA A 115 21.18 9.59 -21.15
CA ALA A 115 22.54 9.07 -21.24
C ALA A 115 22.79 8.51 -22.64
N GLU A 116 23.91 8.86 -23.24
CA GLU A 116 24.32 8.36 -24.55
C GLU A 116 25.34 7.21 -24.39
N ASN A 117 25.20 6.18 -25.21
CA ASN A 117 26.20 5.12 -25.32
C ASN A 117 27.36 5.54 -26.26
N ALA A 118 28.30 4.64 -26.54
CA ALA A 118 29.47 4.95 -27.37
C ALA A 118 29.13 5.38 -28.82
N ASN A 119 27.93 5.05 -29.30
CA ASN A 119 27.43 5.43 -30.62
C ASN A 119 26.60 6.72 -30.60
N GLY A 120 26.49 7.41 -29.45
CA GLY A 120 25.65 8.60 -29.30
C GLY A 120 24.15 8.29 -29.23
N HIS A 121 23.74 7.03 -29.05
CA HIS A 121 22.33 6.67 -28.94
C HIS A 121 21.87 6.74 -27.48
N THR A 122 20.73 7.39 -27.26
CA THR A 122 20.00 7.34 -25.98
C THR A 122 19.12 6.08 -25.90
N PRO A 123 18.58 5.73 -24.71
CA PRO A 123 17.60 4.64 -24.60
C PRO A 123 16.37 4.84 -25.49
N ILE A 124 15.96 6.09 -25.77
CA ILE A 124 14.82 6.37 -26.66
C ILE A 124 15.19 6.04 -28.11
N ASP A 125 16.40 6.41 -28.56
CA ASP A 125 16.88 6.10 -29.91
C ASP A 125 16.97 4.60 -30.13
N LEU A 126 17.48 3.86 -29.13
CA LEU A 126 17.50 2.39 -29.17
C LEU A 126 16.09 1.81 -29.19
N ALA A 127 15.12 2.38 -28.46
CA ALA A 127 13.74 1.92 -28.47
C ALA A 127 13.07 2.05 -29.86
N HIS A 128 13.45 3.09 -30.62
CA HIS A 128 13.08 3.24 -32.03
C HIS A 128 13.75 2.18 -32.92
N GLN A 129 15.05 1.90 -32.72
CA GLN A 129 15.78 0.87 -33.49
C GLN A 129 15.21 -0.53 -33.30
N VAL A 130 14.79 -0.89 -32.08
CA VAL A 130 14.15 -2.18 -31.79
C VAL A 130 12.64 -2.19 -32.06
N HIS A 131 12.09 -1.08 -32.58
CA HIS A 131 10.68 -0.94 -32.97
C HIS A 131 9.69 -1.32 -31.84
N SER A 132 9.92 -0.82 -30.61
CA SER A 132 9.04 -1.09 -29.46
C SER A 132 8.20 0.13 -29.07
N PRO A 133 6.93 0.24 -29.52
CA PRO A 133 6.06 1.38 -29.21
C PRO A 133 5.86 1.59 -27.71
N LEU A 134 5.80 0.49 -26.95
CA LEU A 134 5.61 0.53 -25.51
C LEU A 134 6.80 1.17 -24.79
N LEU A 135 8.03 0.79 -25.16
CA LEU A 135 9.24 1.40 -24.60
C LEU A 135 9.37 2.87 -25.00
N ILE A 136 9.08 3.20 -26.26
CA ILE A 136 9.06 4.59 -26.74
C ILE A 136 8.08 5.44 -25.92
N HIS A 137 6.85 4.94 -25.72
CA HIS A 137 5.84 5.65 -24.93
C HIS A 137 6.30 5.82 -23.48
N MET A 138 6.79 4.76 -22.84
CA MET A 138 7.24 4.78 -21.45
C MET A 138 8.40 5.75 -21.23
N LEU A 139 9.44 5.69 -22.08
CA LEU A 139 10.61 6.57 -21.96
C LEU A 139 10.23 8.04 -22.20
N ASN A 140 9.41 8.32 -23.21
CA ASN A 140 8.90 9.67 -23.45
C ASN A 140 8.06 10.19 -22.29
N HIS A 141 7.20 9.34 -21.71
CA HIS A 141 6.40 9.69 -20.54
C HIS A 141 7.30 10.10 -19.36
N ILE A 142 8.29 9.27 -19.00
CA ILE A 142 9.21 9.57 -17.89
C ILE A 142 10.06 10.83 -18.17
N LYS A 143 10.53 11.01 -19.41
CA LYS A 143 11.26 12.23 -19.81
C LYS A 143 10.41 13.48 -19.60
N GLN A 144 9.16 13.45 -20.03
CA GLN A 144 8.21 14.57 -19.82
C GLN A 144 7.89 14.79 -18.34
N GLU A 145 7.70 13.73 -17.55
CA GLU A 145 7.49 13.83 -16.11
C GLU A 145 8.68 14.49 -15.40
N ARG A 146 9.92 14.11 -15.73
CA ARG A 146 11.13 14.73 -15.15
C ARG A 146 11.23 16.22 -15.49
N ILE A 147 10.92 16.59 -16.74
CA ILE A 147 10.87 18.01 -17.15
C ILE A 147 9.83 18.78 -16.33
N ARG A 148 8.62 18.21 -16.16
CA ARG A 148 7.55 18.82 -15.35
C ARG A 148 7.92 18.92 -13.88
N ALA A 149 8.52 17.87 -13.30
CA ALA A 149 8.95 17.83 -11.90
C ALA A 149 10.02 18.89 -11.59
N ASN A 150 10.93 19.17 -12.53
CA ASN A 150 11.97 20.18 -12.37
C ASN A 150 11.45 21.63 -12.45
N SER A 151 10.21 21.83 -12.90
CA SER A 151 9.59 23.17 -12.95
C SER A 151 9.52 23.80 -11.55
N ARG A 152 9.69 25.13 -11.47
CA ARG A 152 9.62 25.87 -10.19
C ARG A 152 8.24 25.74 -9.53
N CYS A 153 7.18 25.72 -10.34
CA CYS A 153 5.81 25.55 -9.87
C CYS A 153 5.62 24.22 -9.13
N MET A 154 6.04 23.10 -9.72
CA MET A 154 5.84 21.78 -9.10
C MET A 154 6.64 21.63 -7.80
N ARG A 155 7.84 22.20 -7.72
CA ARG A 155 8.62 22.21 -6.47
C ARG A 155 7.91 22.95 -5.33
N LEU A 156 7.18 24.03 -5.64
CA LEU A 156 6.41 24.80 -4.65
C LEU A 156 5.10 24.09 -4.26
N VAL A 157 4.46 23.39 -5.20
CA VAL A 157 3.19 22.66 -5.01
C VAL A 157 3.36 21.35 -4.24
N ASN A 158 4.45 20.63 -4.48
CA ASN A 158 4.69 19.29 -3.93
C ASN A 158 4.55 19.17 -2.40
N PRO A 159 5.06 20.09 -1.54
CA PRO A 159 4.86 20.00 -0.09
C PRO A 159 3.39 20.09 0.33
N TYR A 160 2.56 20.79 -0.45
CA TYR A 160 1.13 20.98 -0.16
C TYR A 160 0.23 19.98 -0.89
N ARG A 161 0.79 18.98 -1.59
CA ARG A 161 0.04 18.08 -2.48
C ARG A 161 -1.16 17.40 -1.81
N VAL A 162 -1.03 16.96 -0.56
CA VAL A 162 -2.11 16.29 0.16
C VAL A 162 -3.25 17.28 0.45
N CYS A 163 -2.91 18.50 0.86
CA CYS A 163 -3.88 19.55 1.13
C CYS A 163 -4.59 19.98 -0.15
N LEU A 164 -3.84 20.22 -1.23
CA LEU A 164 -4.40 20.60 -2.53
C LEU A 164 -5.31 19.51 -3.10
N GLN A 165 -4.91 18.23 -3.00
CA GLN A 165 -5.74 17.11 -3.42
C GLN A 165 -7.02 17.01 -2.58
N PHE A 166 -6.93 17.24 -1.27
CA PHE A 166 -8.11 17.31 -0.40
C PHE A 166 -9.05 18.45 -0.79
N ILE A 167 -8.53 19.67 -0.98
CA ILE A 167 -9.32 20.83 -1.44
C ILE A 167 -9.98 20.55 -2.79
N PHE A 168 -9.24 19.95 -3.72
CA PHE A 168 -9.76 19.56 -5.02
C PHE A 168 -10.91 18.54 -4.88
N CYS A 169 -10.76 17.50 -4.07
CA CYS A 169 -11.83 16.53 -3.81
C CYS A 169 -13.06 17.20 -3.16
N VAL A 170 -12.87 18.12 -2.21
CA VAL A 170 -13.95 18.89 -1.57
C VAL A 170 -14.69 19.73 -2.62
N ALA A 171 -13.96 20.46 -3.46
CA ALA A 171 -14.53 21.29 -4.51
C ALA A 171 -15.34 20.46 -5.52
N VAL A 172 -14.78 19.36 -6.02
CA VAL A 172 -15.47 18.48 -7.00
C VAL A 172 -16.75 17.89 -6.41
N LEU A 173 -16.69 17.30 -5.21
CA LEU A 173 -17.88 16.73 -4.56
C LEU A 173 -18.94 17.79 -4.26
N GLY A 174 -18.51 18.97 -3.80
CA GLY A 174 -19.39 20.10 -3.51
C GLY A 174 -20.06 20.66 -4.77
N SER A 175 -19.32 20.81 -5.86
CA SER A 175 -19.86 21.25 -7.15
C SER A 175 -20.90 20.26 -7.69
N VAL A 176 -20.64 18.96 -7.60
CA VAL A 176 -21.62 17.93 -8.02
C VAL A 176 -22.91 18.04 -7.20
N GLY A 177 -22.80 18.14 -5.87
CA GLY A 177 -23.96 18.32 -5.00
C GLY A 177 -24.74 19.61 -5.30
N ALA A 178 -24.04 20.74 -5.46
CA ALA A 178 -24.65 22.03 -5.73
C ALA A 178 -25.33 22.11 -7.11
N ILE A 179 -24.77 21.44 -8.13
CA ILE A 179 -25.41 21.35 -9.45
C ILE A 179 -26.67 20.48 -9.38
N ALA A 180 -26.64 19.39 -8.61
CA ALA A 180 -27.82 18.55 -8.40
C ALA A 180 -28.96 19.34 -7.71
N ASP A 181 -28.61 20.10 -6.67
CA ASP A 181 -29.54 20.92 -5.86
C ASP A 181 -29.93 22.26 -6.51
N LEU A 182 -29.38 22.58 -7.69
CA LEU A 182 -29.73 23.80 -8.43
C LEU A 182 -31.23 23.83 -8.74
N SER A 183 -31.89 24.95 -8.42
CA SER A 183 -33.34 25.18 -8.60
C SER A 183 -33.79 25.33 -10.06
N SER A 184 -33.05 24.77 -11.01
CA SER A 184 -33.37 24.81 -12.44
C SER A 184 -34.06 23.52 -12.87
N GLU A 185 -35.21 23.64 -13.52
CA GLU A 185 -35.95 22.52 -14.16
C GLU A 185 -35.22 21.92 -15.37
N SER A 186 -34.17 22.59 -15.88
CA SER A 186 -33.46 22.16 -17.07
C SER A 186 -32.44 21.06 -16.75
N TRP A 187 -32.84 19.81 -16.97
CA TRP A 187 -31.94 18.65 -16.92
C TRP A 187 -30.76 18.76 -17.89
N LEU A 188 -30.94 19.43 -19.03
CA LEU A 188 -29.86 19.70 -19.98
C LEU A 188 -28.80 20.61 -19.36
N LEU A 189 -29.19 21.69 -18.67
CA LEU A 189 -28.25 22.59 -18.00
C LEU A 189 -27.47 21.86 -16.91
N LYS A 190 -28.16 21.11 -16.04
CA LYS A 190 -27.52 20.29 -14.99
C LYS A 190 -26.53 19.29 -15.60
N GLY A 191 -26.93 18.60 -16.67
CA GLY A 191 -26.09 17.66 -17.40
C GLY A 191 -24.84 18.30 -18.01
N VAL A 192 -24.98 19.47 -18.66
CA VAL A 192 -23.84 20.21 -19.22
C VAL A 192 -22.89 20.68 -18.11
N LEU A 193 -23.39 21.22 -17.01
CA LEU A 193 -22.56 21.65 -15.88
C LEU A 193 -21.80 20.47 -15.25
N LEU A 194 -22.45 19.32 -15.07
CA LEU A 194 -21.78 18.10 -14.60
C LEU A 194 -20.70 17.62 -15.57
N ALA A 195 -20.98 17.65 -16.89
CA ALA A 195 -19.99 17.31 -17.90
C ALA A 195 -18.77 18.26 -17.86
N CYS A 196 -19.00 19.56 -17.64
CA CYS A 196 -17.92 20.55 -17.44
C CYS A 196 -17.09 20.24 -16.20
N VAL A 197 -17.71 19.94 -15.06
CA VAL A 197 -16.98 19.55 -13.83
C VAL A 197 -16.15 18.29 -14.07
N MET A 198 -16.73 17.27 -14.72
CA MET A 198 -16.01 16.04 -15.05
C MET A 198 -14.87 16.28 -16.03
N ALA A 199 -15.04 17.16 -17.03
CA ALA A 199 -13.99 17.52 -17.97
C ALA A 199 -12.83 18.24 -17.27
N VAL A 200 -13.13 19.21 -16.40
CA VAL A 200 -12.12 19.93 -15.60
C VAL A 200 -11.41 18.98 -14.65
N ALA A 201 -12.16 18.10 -13.97
CA ALA A 201 -11.57 17.14 -13.04
C ALA A 201 -10.64 16.15 -13.75
N ASN A 202 -11.06 15.61 -14.90
CA ASN A 202 -10.23 14.74 -15.73
C ASN A 202 -8.99 15.46 -16.28
N LEU A 203 -9.12 16.72 -16.72
CA LEU A 203 -7.99 17.51 -17.21
C LEU A 203 -6.99 17.81 -16.10
N ALA A 204 -7.48 18.23 -14.93
CA ALA A 204 -6.65 18.48 -13.74
C ALA A 204 -5.91 17.20 -13.33
N GLN A 205 -6.61 16.07 -13.26
CA GLN A 205 -5.99 14.78 -12.97
C GLN A 205 -4.94 14.43 -14.02
N ARG A 206 -5.17 14.59 -15.33
CA ARG A 206 -4.16 14.27 -16.36
C ARG A 206 -2.92 15.15 -16.31
N GLN A 207 -3.08 16.44 -15.99
CA GLN A 207 -1.96 17.38 -15.96
C GLN A 207 -1.13 17.27 -14.67
N LEU A 208 -1.77 16.92 -13.54
CA LEU A 208 -1.14 16.79 -12.22
C LEU A 208 -0.90 15.33 -11.80
N ALA A 209 -1.26 14.35 -12.63
CA ALA A 209 -1.11 12.92 -12.37
C ALA A 209 0.36 12.53 -12.28
N SER A 210 0.91 12.61 -11.07
CA SER A 210 1.96 11.70 -10.64
C SER A 210 1.31 10.46 -10.04
N ARG A 211 1.97 9.29 -10.13
CA ARG A 211 1.54 8.07 -9.40
C ARG A 211 1.34 8.34 -7.91
N ALA A 212 2.15 9.22 -7.33
CA ALA A 212 2.05 9.65 -5.93
C ALA A 212 0.78 10.45 -5.63
N LEU A 213 0.25 11.23 -6.57
CA LEU A 213 -1.01 11.95 -6.39
C LEU A 213 -2.21 11.02 -6.57
N GLN A 214 -2.13 10.09 -7.52
CA GLN A 214 -3.19 9.10 -7.78
C GLN A 214 -3.44 8.20 -6.57
N SER A 215 -2.39 7.79 -5.84
CA SER A 215 -2.55 6.99 -4.62
C SER A 215 -3.24 7.75 -3.47
N LEU A 216 -3.23 9.08 -3.48
CA LEU A 216 -3.88 9.92 -2.46
C LEU A 216 -5.38 10.11 -2.69
N VAL A 217 -5.84 10.05 -3.94
CA VAL A 217 -7.23 10.34 -4.33
C VAL A 217 -8.27 9.64 -3.44
N PRO A 218 -8.15 8.35 -3.11
CA PRO A 218 -9.19 7.66 -2.33
C PRO A 218 -9.28 8.16 -0.90
N ALA A 219 -8.13 8.32 -0.25
CA ALA A 219 -8.03 8.80 1.12
C ALA A 219 -8.53 10.25 1.24
N THR A 220 -8.18 11.11 0.28
CA THR A 220 -8.65 12.50 0.26
C THR A 220 -10.13 12.61 -0.11
N SER A 221 -10.64 11.76 -1.01
CA SER A 221 -12.07 11.73 -1.35
C SER A 221 -12.93 11.26 -0.18
N LEU A 222 -12.47 10.27 0.59
CA LEU A 222 -13.13 9.86 1.84
C LEU A 222 -13.17 10.99 2.87
N MET A 223 -12.08 11.75 3.03
CA MET A 223 -12.11 12.89 3.96
C MET A 223 -12.94 14.05 3.43
N ALA A 224 -13.00 14.25 2.11
CA ALA A 224 -13.83 15.27 1.49
C ALA A 224 -15.34 14.96 1.66
N SER A 225 -15.73 13.68 1.59
CA SER A 225 -17.11 13.29 1.91
C SER A 225 -17.42 13.49 3.40
N VAL A 226 -16.50 13.16 4.31
CA VAL A 226 -16.64 13.47 5.76
C VAL A 226 -16.77 14.97 5.98
N PHE A 227 -15.98 15.80 5.30
CA PHE A 227 -16.11 17.26 5.37
C PHE A 227 -17.54 17.71 5.00
N TRP A 228 -18.09 17.23 3.89
CA TRP A 228 -19.45 17.60 3.48
C TRP A 228 -20.54 17.03 4.40
N MET A 229 -20.34 15.85 5.01
CA MET A 229 -21.22 15.34 6.07
C MET A 229 -21.25 16.29 7.27
N LEU A 230 -20.08 16.78 7.72
CA LEU A 230 -19.98 17.74 8.83
C LEU A 230 -20.60 19.10 8.47
N VAL A 231 -20.32 19.64 7.28
CA VAL A 231 -20.92 20.89 6.80
C VAL A 231 -22.44 20.77 6.71
N THR A 232 -22.94 19.65 6.20
CA THR A 232 -24.38 19.40 6.10
C THR A 232 -25.03 19.36 7.48
N TRP A 233 -24.40 18.70 8.44
CA TRP A 233 -24.88 18.72 9.83
C TRP A 233 -25.01 20.14 10.38
N CYS A 234 -23.99 20.98 10.18
CA CYS A 234 -23.99 22.35 10.68
C CYS A 234 -25.00 23.27 9.98
N LEU A 235 -25.16 23.14 8.66
CA LEU A 235 -25.96 24.09 7.87
C LEU A 235 -27.40 23.64 7.63
N TRP A 236 -27.67 22.33 7.50
CA TRP A 236 -29.01 21.80 7.23
C TRP A 236 -29.67 21.20 8.48
N PHE A 237 -28.93 20.49 9.34
CA PHE A 237 -29.56 19.74 10.45
C PHE A 237 -29.58 20.50 11.77
N LEU A 238 -28.60 21.38 12.01
CA LEU A 238 -28.52 22.20 13.22
C LEU A 238 -29.71 23.17 13.39
N PRO A 239 -30.19 23.87 12.34
CA PRO A 239 -31.31 24.82 12.47
C PRO A 239 -32.59 24.17 13.00
N ASP A 240 -32.79 22.89 12.71
CA ASP A 240 -33.94 22.10 13.16
C ASP A 240 -33.87 21.66 14.63
N GLY A 241 -32.83 22.05 15.35
CA GLY A 241 -32.74 21.93 16.80
C GLY A 241 -32.69 20.50 17.35
N PRO A 242 -31.69 19.67 17.00
CA PRO A 242 -31.38 18.51 17.83
C PRO A 242 -31.05 18.98 19.24
N SER A 243 -31.45 18.21 20.27
CA SER A 243 -31.19 18.57 21.67
C SER A 243 -29.69 18.76 21.92
N ALA A 244 -29.33 19.60 22.90
CA ALA A 244 -27.93 19.86 23.25
C ALA A 244 -27.14 18.56 23.52
N MET A 245 -27.79 17.55 24.10
CA MET A 245 -27.21 16.21 24.29
C MET A 245 -26.83 15.54 22.96
N LEU A 246 -27.70 15.56 21.95
CA LEU A 246 -27.40 14.98 20.64
C LEU A 246 -26.24 15.72 19.96
N GLN A 247 -26.17 17.05 20.10
CA GLN A 247 -25.05 17.85 19.56
C GLN A 247 -23.72 17.49 20.23
N VAL A 248 -23.71 17.29 21.55
CA VAL A 248 -22.50 16.84 22.28
C VAL A 248 -22.08 15.43 21.83
N LEU A 249 -23.02 14.50 21.68
CA LEU A 249 -22.71 13.14 21.21
C LEU A 249 -22.20 13.12 19.77
N PHE A 250 -22.79 13.93 18.88
CA PHE A 250 -22.34 14.09 17.51
C PHE A 250 -20.92 14.67 17.46
N THR A 251 -20.65 15.75 18.19
CA THR A 251 -19.32 16.39 18.21
C THR A 251 -18.25 15.48 18.79
N PHE A 252 -18.57 14.69 19.82
CA PHE A 252 -17.69 13.64 20.32
C PHE A 252 -17.38 12.60 19.24
N ASN A 253 -18.39 12.11 18.53
CA ASN A 253 -18.19 11.16 17.44
C ASN A 253 -17.37 11.74 16.28
N ALA A 254 -17.68 12.97 15.85
CA ALA A 254 -16.95 13.67 14.78
C ALA A 254 -15.47 13.83 15.14
N THR A 255 -15.18 14.21 16.38
CA THR A 255 -13.81 14.36 16.88
C THR A 255 -13.11 13.00 16.97
N ALA A 256 -13.79 11.97 17.45
CA ALA A 256 -13.28 10.60 17.49
C ALA A 256 -12.95 10.08 16.07
N LEU A 257 -13.84 10.30 15.10
CA LEU A 257 -13.64 9.91 13.70
C LEU A 257 -12.36 10.53 13.12
N LEU A 258 -12.21 11.86 13.27
CA LEU A 258 -11.03 12.57 12.77
C LEU A 258 -9.76 12.13 13.49
N TYR A 259 -9.81 11.99 14.81
CA TYR A 259 -8.69 11.52 15.62
C TYR A 259 -8.23 10.12 15.18
N TYR A 260 -9.14 9.15 15.12
CA TYR A 260 -8.80 7.77 14.78
C TYR A 260 -8.36 7.63 13.32
N TYR A 261 -8.94 8.40 12.39
CA TYR A 261 -8.45 8.45 11.01
C TYR A 261 -7.00 8.94 10.96
N LEU A 262 -6.71 10.11 11.57
CA LEU A 262 -5.37 10.69 11.57
C LEU A 262 -4.35 9.77 12.25
N ARG A 263 -4.73 9.13 13.37
CA ARG A 263 -3.88 8.15 14.05
C ARG A 263 -3.64 6.91 13.20
N SER A 264 -4.62 6.45 12.45
CA SER A 264 -4.45 5.32 11.52
C SER A 264 -3.44 5.65 10.42
N CYS A 265 -3.49 6.87 9.87
CA CYS A 265 -2.60 7.32 8.80
C CYS A 265 -1.17 7.63 9.27
N ARG A 266 -1.01 8.29 10.42
CA ARG A 266 0.29 8.84 10.87
C ARG A 266 1.06 7.96 11.85
N THR A 267 0.41 7.00 12.49
CA THR A 267 1.11 6.07 13.37
C THR A 267 1.89 5.08 12.52
N ASP A 268 3.20 4.95 12.78
CA ASP A 268 4.00 3.88 12.19
C ASP A 268 3.30 2.53 12.41
N PRO A 269 2.97 1.76 11.35
CA PRO A 269 2.25 0.50 11.48
C PRO A 269 3.08 -0.58 12.19
N GLY A 270 4.38 -0.35 12.39
CA GLY A 270 5.34 -1.31 12.89
C GLY A 270 6.31 -1.72 11.79
N ILE A 271 6.83 -0.75 11.03
CA ILE A 271 7.85 -1.00 10.02
C ILE A 271 9.09 -1.56 10.71
N VAL A 272 9.52 -2.74 10.25
CA VAL A 272 10.73 -3.37 10.78
C VAL A 272 11.93 -2.73 10.10
N LYS A 273 12.79 -2.11 10.91
CA LYS A 273 14.01 -1.45 10.44
C LYS A 273 15.21 -2.35 10.70
N ALA A 274 16.15 -2.37 9.77
CA ALA A 274 17.44 -3.03 9.90
C ALA A 274 18.51 -2.15 9.23
N THR A 275 19.64 -2.02 9.89
CA THR A 275 20.85 -1.37 9.34
C THR A 275 21.47 -2.24 8.24
N GLU A 276 22.30 -1.67 7.37
CA GLU A 276 22.99 -2.45 6.33
C GLU A 276 23.90 -3.54 6.93
N GLU A 277 24.52 -3.26 8.08
CA GLU A 277 25.32 -4.23 8.83
C GLU A 277 24.47 -5.41 9.33
N GLU A 278 23.31 -5.11 9.93
CA GLU A 278 22.37 -6.14 10.37
C GLU A 278 21.79 -6.94 9.19
N LYS A 279 21.52 -6.30 8.05
CA LYS A 279 21.08 -6.99 6.84
C LYS A 279 22.14 -8.00 6.38
N ARG A 280 23.40 -7.55 6.24
CA ARG A 280 24.53 -8.44 5.90
C ARG A 280 24.69 -9.60 6.88
N MET A 281 24.71 -9.29 8.18
CA MET A 281 24.84 -10.30 9.23
C MET A 281 23.69 -11.33 9.18
N ASN A 282 22.44 -10.86 9.08
CA ASN A 282 21.26 -11.73 9.01
C ASN A 282 21.32 -12.67 7.81
N VAL A 283 21.72 -12.18 6.64
CA VAL A 283 21.86 -13.00 5.44
C VAL A 283 22.90 -14.10 5.66
N VAL A 284 24.09 -13.76 6.18
CA VAL A 284 25.16 -14.73 6.43
C VAL A 284 24.72 -15.78 7.44
N LEU A 285 24.19 -15.36 8.60
CA LEU A 285 23.76 -16.28 9.65
C LEU A 285 22.65 -17.22 9.17
N LEU A 286 21.63 -16.69 8.48
CA LEU A 286 20.54 -17.52 7.96
C LEU A 286 21.00 -18.45 6.84
N ALA A 287 21.88 -17.99 5.95
CA ALA A 287 22.48 -18.82 4.92
C ALA A 287 23.25 -19.99 5.53
N GLU A 288 24.16 -19.70 6.45
CA GLU A 288 25.02 -20.67 7.09
C GLU A 288 24.27 -21.69 7.95
N ALA A 289 23.11 -21.29 8.50
CA ALA A 289 22.16 -22.18 9.18
C ALA A 289 21.23 -22.96 8.22
N GLY A 290 21.35 -22.79 6.90
CA GLY A 290 20.48 -23.42 5.91
C GLY A 290 19.02 -22.94 5.96
N CYS A 291 18.80 -21.71 6.42
CA CYS A 291 17.50 -21.11 6.75
C CYS A 291 17.11 -19.93 5.86
N LEU A 292 17.57 -19.87 4.60
CA LEU A 292 17.13 -18.89 3.58
C LEU A 292 15.74 -19.23 3.00
N ASP A 293 14.81 -19.59 3.88
CA ASP A 293 13.42 -19.84 3.50
C ASP A 293 12.67 -18.51 3.39
N PRO A 294 11.89 -18.26 2.31
CA PRO A 294 11.03 -17.08 2.18
C PRO A 294 10.06 -16.86 3.35
N ARG A 295 9.82 -17.85 4.21
CA ARG A 295 9.05 -17.72 5.46
C ARG A 295 9.80 -16.95 6.55
N ILE A 296 11.13 -17.09 6.61
CA ILE A 296 12.00 -16.54 7.67
C ILE A 296 12.83 -15.37 7.15
N PHE A 297 13.13 -15.34 5.85
CA PHE A 297 13.94 -14.31 5.21
C PHE A 297 13.10 -13.49 4.22
N CYS A 298 13.26 -12.17 4.24
CA CYS A 298 12.72 -11.29 3.21
C CYS A 298 13.85 -10.89 2.26
N THR A 299 13.79 -11.34 1.01
CA THR A 299 14.75 -10.96 -0.04
C THR A 299 14.67 -9.48 -0.40
N SER A 300 13.48 -8.87 -0.30
CA SER A 300 13.31 -7.43 -0.57
C SER A 300 13.94 -6.56 0.51
N CYS A 301 13.72 -6.86 1.79
CA CYS A 301 14.28 -6.06 2.88
C CYS A 301 15.68 -6.55 3.34
N MET A 302 16.17 -7.66 2.76
CA MET A 302 17.44 -8.29 3.09
C MET A 302 17.61 -8.60 4.57
N MET A 303 16.55 -9.07 5.22
CA MET A 303 16.53 -9.26 6.66
C MET A 303 15.71 -10.47 7.10
N LYS A 304 16.02 -10.95 8.30
CA LYS A 304 15.19 -11.94 9.00
C LYS A 304 13.83 -11.31 9.32
N LYS A 305 12.75 -11.95 8.90
CA LYS A 305 11.38 -11.53 9.20
C LYS A 305 11.04 -11.88 10.65
N PRO A 306 10.58 -10.90 11.44
CA PRO A 306 9.94 -11.18 12.70
C PRO A 306 8.70 -12.07 12.50
N MET A 307 8.31 -12.76 13.56
CA MET A 307 7.05 -13.49 13.65
C MET A 307 5.89 -12.59 13.25
N ARG A 308 5.02 -13.12 12.38
CA ARG A 308 3.83 -12.42 11.88
C ARG A 308 4.12 -11.18 11.02
N ALA A 309 5.38 -10.93 10.66
CA ALA A 309 5.73 -9.85 9.73
C ALA A 309 5.60 -10.31 8.28
N ASN A 310 5.06 -9.44 7.43
CA ASN A 310 4.99 -9.65 5.98
C ASN A 310 5.52 -8.40 5.26
N HIS A 311 6.04 -8.60 4.04
CA HIS A 311 6.48 -7.50 3.20
C HIS A 311 5.27 -6.90 2.48
N CYS A 312 5.09 -5.59 2.61
CA CYS A 312 4.09 -4.83 1.88
C CYS A 312 4.75 -4.18 0.67
N PHE A 313 4.44 -4.66 -0.53
CA PHE A 313 5.00 -4.13 -1.79
C PHE A 313 4.67 -2.64 -1.99
N SER A 314 3.47 -2.20 -1.61
CA SER A 314 3.06 -0.79 -1.73
C SER A 314 3.82 0.14 -0.78
N CYS A 315 4.26 -0.34 0.38
CA CYS A 315 5.09 0.42 1.32
C CYS A 315 6.59 0.13 1.17
N ASP A 316 6.94 -0.81 0.28
CA ASP A 316 8.26 -1.43 0.13
C ASP A 316 8.97 -1.74 1.46
N ALA A 317 8.23 -2.29 2.43
CA ALA A 317 8.75 -2.54 3.77
C ALA A 317 8.12 -3.76 4.42
N CYS A 318 8.89 -4.44 5.27
CA CYS A 318 8.34 -5.44 6.19
C CYS A 318 7.58 -4.75 7.32
N VAL A 319 6.33 -5.15 7.53
CA VAL A 319 5.46 -4.60 8.58
C VAL A 319 5.14 -5.71 9.59
N ALA A 320 5.43 -5.45 10.86
CA ALA A 320 5.15 -6.37 11.95
C ALA A 320 3.65 -6.55 12.15
N LYS A 321 3.21 -7.81 12.31
CA LYS A 321 1.80 -8.20 12.40
C LYS A 321 0.96 -7.50 11.32
N GLN A 322 1.43 -7.51 10.08
CA GLN A 322 0.76 -6.86 8.96
C GLN A 322 -0.64 -7.45 8.78
N ASP A 323 -1.65 -6.58 8.72
CA ASP A 323 -3.01 -6.95 8.37
C ASP A 323 -3.25 -6.82 6.87
N HIS A 324 -3.19 -5.59 6.36
CA HIS A 324 -3.33 -5.29 4.94
C HIS A 324 -2.77 -3.89 4.63
N HIS A 325 -2.58 -3.57 3.35
CA HIS A 325 -2.39 -2.19 2.91
C HIS A 325 -3.77 -1.60 2.62
N SER A 326 -4.14 -0.52 3.31
CA SER A 326 -5.45 0.09 3.21
C SER A 326 -5.42 1.26 2.23
N PHE A 327 -6.22 1.11 1.18
CA PHE A 327 -6.47 2.11 0.16
C PHE A 327 -7.08 3.40 0.72
N TRP A 328 -7.94 3.29 1.74
CA TRP A 328 -8.68 4.42 2.32
C TRP A 328 -7.85 5.33 3.23
N ILE A 329 -6.74 4.85 3.76
CA ILE A 329 -5.80 5.65 4.55
C ILE A 329 -4.46 5.86 3.82
N ASN A 330 -4.32 5.32 2.61
CA ASN A 330 -3.09 5.28 1.82
C ASN A 330 -1.87 4.82 2.64
N GLY A 331 -2.01 3.68 3.33
CA GLY A 331 -0.99 3.20 4.27
C GLY A 331 -1.21 1.77 4.76
N CYS A 332 -0.18 1.20 5.38
CA CYS A 332 -0.26 -0.15 5.93
C CYS A 332 -0.97 -0.17 7.29
N ILE A 333 -1.72 -1.24 7.54
CA ILE A 333 -2.26 -1.58 8.86
C ILE A 333 -1.44 -2.73 9.45
N GLY A 334 -0.88 -2.51 10.63
CA GLY A 334 0.01 -3.44 11.31
C GLY A 334 -0.08 -3.35 12.84
N ALA A 335 0.89 -3.95 13.53
CA ALA A 335 0.91 -4.12 14.98
C ALA A 335 0.55 -2.86 15.79
N ARG A 336 1.00 -1.69 15.35
CA ARG A 336 0.94 -0.45 16.15
C ARG A 336 -0.25 0.45 15.84
N ASN A 337 -0.87 0.34 14.65
CA ASN A 337 -1.98 1.21 14.22
C ASN A 337 -3.31 0.48 13.98
N HIS A 338 -3.35 -0.86 14.04
CA HIS A 338 -4.56 -1.64 13.75
C HIS A 338 -5.75 -1.31 14.65
N HIS A 339 -5.54 -1.04 15.93
CA HIS A 339 -6.63 -0.66 16.85
C HIS A 339 -7.24 0.71 16.49
N PHE A 340 -6.41 1.69 16.10
CA PHE A 340 -6.91 2.98 15.60
C PHE A 340 -7.77 2.80 14.35
N PHE A 341 -7.36 1.89 13.45
CA PHE A 341 -8.13 1.60 12.24
C PHE A 341 -9.50 0.99 12.54
N VAL A 342 -9.58 0.06 13.48
CA VAL A 342 -10.87 -0.52 13.91
C VAL A 342 -11.77 0.54 14.56
N LEU A 343 -11.21 1.41 15.40
CA LEU A 343 -11.96 2.50 16.04
C LEU A 343 -12.38 3.60 15.04
N PHE A 344 -11.58 3.81 14.00
CA PHE A 344 -11.95 4.66 12.86
C PHE A 344 -13.16 4.08 12.12
N LEU A 345 -13.16 2.79 11.80
CA LEU A 345 -14.31 2.13 11.14
C LEU A 345 -15.58 2.22 12.00
N LEU A 346 -15.47 1.97 13.31
CA LEU A 346 -16.58 2.13 14.25
C LEU A 346 -17.12 3.56 14.25
N SER A 347 -16.23 4.55 14.36
CA SER A 347 -16.61 5.96 14.36
C SER A 347 -17.26 6.38 13.04
N LEU A 348 -16.80 5.82 11.91
CA LEU A 348 -17.36 6.09 10.59
C LEU A 348 -18.77 5.49 10.42
N CYS A 349 -19.01 4.27 10.93
CA CYS A 349 -20.35 3.69 10.97
C CYS A 349 -21.32 4.52 11.82
N LEU A 350 -20.86 4.99 12.98
CA LEU A 350 -21.66 5.87 13.84
C LEU A 350 -21.92 7.23 13.19
N MET A 351 -20.96 7.81 12.48
CA MET A 351 -21.16 9.03 11.67
C MET A 351 -22.24 8.80 10.60
N GLY A 352 -22.23 7.63 9.94
CA GLY A 352 -23.27 7.23 9.01
C GLY A 352 -24.67 7.19 9.65
N ALA A 353 -24.78 6.61 10.85
CA ALA A 353 -26.04 6.61 11.61
C ALA A 353 -26.53 8.03 11.95
N TRP A 354 -25.62 8.94 12.31
CA TRP A 354 -25.95 10.36 12.50
C TRP A 354 -26.45 11.02 11.22
N MET A 355 -25.81 10.76 10.08
CA MET A 355 -26.26 11.31 8.80
C MET A 355 -27.63 10.77 8.41
N PHE A 356 -27.90 9.48 8.61
CA PHE A 356 -29.23 8.90 8.36
C PHE A 356 -30.28 9.55 9.25
N TYR A 357 -30.01 9.69 10.54
CA TYR A 357 -30.90 10.39 11.46
C TYR A 357 -31.17 11.83 10.99
N GLY A 358 -30.12 12.59 10.66
CA GLY A 358 -30.25 13.96 10.17
C GLY A 358 -31.10 14.07 8.90
N CYS A 359 -30.85 13.21 7.91
CA CYS A 359 -31.63 13.18 6.66
C CYS A 359 -33.10 12.86 6.92
N LEU A 360 -33.39 11.83 7.73
CA LEU A 360 -34.76 11.43 8.07
C LEU A 360 -35.51 12.55 8.81
N MET A 361 -34.86 13.21 9.76
CA MET A 361 -35.46 14.33 10.49
C MET A 361 -35.70 15.54 9.60
N TYR A 362 -34.75 15.86 8.72
CA TYR A 362 -34.89 16.94 7.75
C TYR A 362 -36.09 16.69 6.83
N TRP A 363 -36.17 15.50 6.23
CA TRP A 363 -37.28 15.13 5.36
C TRP A 363 -38.63 15.12 6.08
N SER A 364 -38.68 14.60 7.31
CA SER A 364 -39.91 14.59 8.11
C SER A 364 -40.46 15.99 8.40
N LYS A 365 -39.62 17.03 8.42
CA LYS A 365 -40.02 18.40 8.73
C LYS A 365 -40.28 19.25 7.48
N HIS A 366 -39.48 19.05 6.44
CA HIS A 366 -39.45 19.93 5.27
C HIS A 366 -40.12 19.33 4.03
N CYS A 367 -40.30 18.01 3.97
CA CYS A 367 -40.81 17.34 2.78
C CYS A 367 -42.20 16.72 3.06
N PRO A 368 -43.26 17.16 2.38
CA PRO A 368 -44.58 16.54 2.49
C PRO A 368 -44.61 15.23 1.68
N LEU A 369 -44.26 14.11 2.30
CA LEU A 369 -44.27 12.79 1.67
C LEU A 369 -45.69 12.17 1.68
N HIS A 370 -46.36 12.14 0.54
CA HIS A 370 -47.66 11.47 0.35
C HIS A 370 -47.48 10.00 -0.11
N TYR A 371 -46.89 9.17 0.76
CA TYR A 371 -46.53 7.78 0.42
C TYR A 371 -47.71 6.90 -0.05
N GLN A 372 -48.93 7.18 0.44
CA GLN A 372 -50.11 6.37 0.14
C GLN A 372 -50.60 6.51 -1.31
N GLU A 373 -50.24 7.58 -2.03
CA GLU A 373 -50.77 7.87 -3.37
C GLU A 373 -49.76 7.57 -4.49
N GLU A 374 -48.45 7.70 -4.26
CA GLU A 374 -47.45 7.70 -5.34
C GLU A 374 -46.48 6.49 -5.36
N GLY A 375 -46.57 5.62 -4.35
CA GLY A 375 -45.70 4.44 -4.22
C GLY A 375 -44.21 4.79 -4.03
N VAL A 376 -43.33 3.80 -4.22
CA VAL A 376 -41.89 3.95 -3.93
C VAL A 376 -41.18 4.94 -4.85
N TRP A 377 -41.55 4.97 -6.14
CA TRP A 377 -40.93 5.86 -7.10
C TRP A 377 -41.34 7.32 -6.91
N GLY A 378 -42.62 7.58 -6.60
CA GLY A 378 -43.06 8.93 -6.25
C GLY A 378 -42.39 9.43 -4.97
N ALA A 379 -42.23 8.58 -3.96
CA ALA A 379 -41.48 8.94 -2.77
C ALA A 379 -40.01 9.31 -3.06
N ILE A 380 -39.33 8.58 -3.97
CA ILE A 380 -37.96 8.94 -4.38
C ILE A 380 -37.94 10.27 -5.13
N SER A 381 -38.84 10.48 -6.08
CA SER A 381 -38.94 11.75 -6.82
C SER A 381 -39.20 12.92 -5.88
N ALA A 382 -40.15 12.78 -4.95
CA ALA A 382 -40.44 13.79 -3.94
C ALA A 382 -39.24 14.12 -3.05
N LEU A 383 -38.38 13.15 -2.72
CA LEU A 383 -37.14 13.39 -1.98
C LEU A 383 -36.09 14.13 -2.81
N VAL A 384 -35.95 13.79 -4.10
CA VAL A 384 -35.06 14.49 -5.05
C VAL A 384 -35.48 15.95 -5.20
N ASP A 385 -36.79 16.19 -5.36
CA ASP A 385 -37.38 17.51 -5.53
C ASP A 385 -37.29 18.35 -4.25
N CYS A 386 -37.39 17.72 -3.08
CA CYS A 386 -37.30 18.43 -1.81
C CYS A 386 -35.88 18.92 -1.48
N SER A 387 -34.88 18.05 -1.60
CA SER A 387 -33.47 18.46 -1.59
C SER A 387 -32.58 17.35 -2.14
N SER A 388 -32.10 17.57 -3.36
CA SER A 388 -31.13 16.70 -4.01
C SER A 388 -29.80 16.66 -3.24
N TRP A 389 -29.41 17.74 -2.55
CA TRP A 389 -28.24 17.75 -1.67
C TRP A 389 -28.35 16.74 -0.53
N VAL A 390 -29.45 16.78 0.24
CA VAL A 390 -29.64 15.90 1.41
C VAL A 390 -29.73 14.44 0.96
N LEU A 391 -30.39 14.15 -0.18
CA LEU A 391 -30.38 12.83 -0.78
C LEU A 391 -28.96 12.38 -1.19
N GLY A 392 -28.16 13.28 -1.74
CA GLY A 392 -26.75 13.03 -2.04
C GLY A 392 -25.95 12.63 -0.80
N ILE A 393 -26.13 13.35 0.32
CA ILE A 393 -25.48 13.06 1.60
C ILE A 393 -25.95 11.71 2.17
N PHE A 394 -27.24 11.39 2.06
CA PHE A 394 -27.77 10.08 2.44
C PHE A 394 -27.09 8.94 1.66
N CYS A 395 -26.97 9.07 0.33
CA CYS A 395 -26.31 8.08 -0.52
C CYS A 395 -24.82 7.93 -0.18
N VAL A 396 -24.11 9.04 0.06
CA VAL A 396 -22.71 9.03 0.48
C VAL A 396 -22.55 8.35 1.85
N ALA A 397 -23.40 8.69 2.82
CA ALA A 397 -23.41 8.05 4.13
C ALA A 397 -23.70 6.55 4.03
N PHE A 398 -24.63 6.15 3.16
CA PHE A 398 -24.93 4.75 2.88
C PHE A 398 -23.72 4.01 2.31
N PHE A 399 -23.08 4.55 1.28
CA PHE A 399 -21.87 3.97 0.71
C PHE A 399 -20.80 3.75 1.77
N HIS A 400 -20.48 4.78 2.57
CA HIS A 400 -19.45 4.67 3.61
C HIS A 400 -19.82 3.69 4.71
N THR A 401 -21.07 3.71 5.17
CA THR A 401 -21.55 2.80 6.22
C THR A 401 -21.55 1.35 5.75
N ALA A 402 -21.92 1.09 4.50
CA ALA A 402 -22.00 -0.25 3.94
C ALA A 402 -20.62 -0.94 3.92
N TRP A 403 -19.60 -0.33 3.32
CA TRP A 403 -18.28 -0.97 3.29
C TRP A 403 -17.60 -0.94 4.66
N ALA A 404 -17.77 0.13 5.45
CA ALA A 404 -17.13 0.24 6.75
C ALA A 404 -17.69 -0.79 7.75
N SER A 405 -19.00 -1.05 7.73
CA SER A 405 -19.62 -2.05 8.59
C SER A 405 -19.18 -3.47 8.24
N ILE A 406 -19.11 -3.81 6.94
CA ILE A 406 -18.59 -5.11 6.49
C ILE A 406 -17.15 -5.30 6.97
N LEU A 407 -16.27 -4.32 6.74
CA LEU A 407 -14.88 -4.41 7.20
C LEU A 407 -14.78 -4.46 8.73
N LEU A 408 -15.57 -3.67 9.45
CA LEU A 408 -15.59 -3.65 10.91
C LEU A 408 -15.97 -5.02 11.47
N VAL A 409 -17.03 -5.64 10.96
CA VAL A 409 -17.47 -6.97 11.38
C VAL A 409 -16.39 -8.01 11.08
N LEU A 410 -15.81 -8.00 9.87
CA LEU A 410 -14.74 -8.94 9.51
C LEU A 410 -13.50 -8.79 10.39
N GLN A 411 -13.10 -7.56 10.69
CA GLN A 411 -11.95 -7.24 11.53
C GLN A 411 -12.21 -7.64 12.99
N LEU A 412 -13.35 -7.27 13.56
CA LEU A 412 -13.71 -7.66 14.92
C LEU A 412 -13.82 -9.18 15.04
N TYR A 413 -14.43 -9.86 14.07
CA TYR A 413 -14.56 -11.31 14.07
C TYR A 413 -13.19 -12.01 14.04
N GLN A 414 -12.28 -11.60 13.16
CA GLN A 414 -10.95 -12.24 13.09
C GLN A 414 -10.09 -11.96 14.32
N ILE A 415 -10.15 -10.74 14.86
CA ILE A 415 -9.43 -10.37 16.08
C ILE A 415 -9.98 -11.18 17.25
N ALA A 416 -11.29 -11.19 17.44
CA ALA A 416 -11.95 -11.85 18.55
C ALA A 416 -11.79 -13.38 18.50
N PHE A 417 -12.20 -14.01 17.40
CA PHE A 417 -12.36 -15.47 17.35
C PHE A 417 -11.13 -16.23 16.87
N PHE A 418 -10.23 -15.58 16.13
CA PHE A 418 -9.03 -16.24 15.58
C PHE A 418 -7.73 -15.67 16.16
N GLY A 419 -7.67 -14.41 16.58
CA GLY A 419 -6.41 -13.76 16.95
C GLY A 419 -5.45 -13.56 15.77
N LEU A 420 -5.97 -13.64 14.53
CA LEU A 420 -5.21 -13.61 13.27
C LEU A 420 -5.43 -12.29 12.53
N THR A 421 -4.44 -11.92 11.72
CA THR A 421 -4.56 -10.83 10.75
C THR A 421 -5.17 -11.31 9.42
N THR A 422 -5.62 -10.37 8.60
CA THR A 422 -6.14 -10.64 7.26
C THR A 422 -5.10 -11.38 6.39
N ALA A 423 -3.84 -10.92 6.40
CA ALA A 423 -2.74 -11.56 5.67
C ALA A 423 -2.46 -13.00 6.15
N GLU A 424 -2.49 -13.25 7.45
CA GLU A 424 -2.30 -14.59 8.01
C GLU A 424 -3.43 -15.53 7.62
N ARG A 425 -4.69 -15.05 7.70
CA ARG A 425 -5.87 -15.81 7.29
C ARG A 425 -5.78 -16.18 5.81
N ALA A 426 -5.42 -15.24 4.95
CA ALA A 426 -5.25 -15.49 3.51
C ALA A 426 -4.15 -16.54 3.24
N ASN A 427 -3.00 -16.42 3.90
CA ASN A 427 -1.91 -17.39 3.76
C ASN A 427 -2.28 -18.79 4.25
N LEU A 428 -3.02 -18.90 5.37
CA LEU A 428 -3.51 -20.18 5.88
C LEU A 428 -4.52 -20.81 4.91
N MET A 429 -5.47 -20.04 4.39
CA MET A 429 -6.44 -20.50 3.40
C MET A 429 -5.78 -20.99 2.13
N LEU A 430 -4.75 -20.29 1.64
CA LEU A 430 -3.96 -20.73 0.48
C LEU A 430 -3.21 -22.04 0.74
N ARG A 431 -2.66 -22.22 1.95
CA ARG A 431 -2.01 -23.49 2.33
C ARG A 431 -3.01 -24.64 2.48
N GLN A 432 -4.19 -24.37 3.03
CA GLN A 432 -5.25 -25.37 3.18
C GLN A 432 -5.70 -25.93 1.83
N ARG A 433 -5.80 -25.10 0.79
CA ARG A 433 -6.11 -25.59 -0.58
C ARG A 433 -5.11 -26.62 -1.11
N LYS A 434 -3.89 -26.66 -0.57
CA LYS A 434 -2.83 -27.60 -0.95
C LYS A 434 -2.75 -28.83 -0.03
N LEU A 435 -3.50 -28.85 1.07
CA LEU A 435 -3.50 -29.93 2.05
C LEU A 435 -4.76 -30.78 1.91
N PRO A 436 -4.66 -32.11 2.08
CA PRO A 436 -5.81 -33.01 1.97
C PRO A 436 -6.79 -32.90 3.15
N GLN A 437 -6.39 -32.29 4.27
CA GLN A 437 -7.23 -32.12 5.47
C GLN A 437 -7.43 -30.64 5.80
N SER A 438 -8.67 -30.28 6.13
CA SER A 438 -9.03 -28.93 6.57
C SER A 438 -8.69 -28.75 8.06
N ILE A 439 -7.75 -27.83 8.36
CA ILE A 439 -7.39 -27.46 9.72
C ILE A 439 -8.30 -26.30 10.16
N SER A 440 -8.80 -26.33 11.39
CA SER A 440 -9.61 -25.22 11.93
C SER A 440 -8.76 -23.96 12.11
N LEU A 441 -9.20 -22.82 11.57
CA LEU A 441 -8.53 -21.53 11.79
C LEU A 441 -8.49 -21.12 13.27
N ARG A 442 -9.38 -21.66 14.11
CA ARG A 442 -9.40 -21.40 15.56
C ARG A 442 -8.23 -22.09 16.28
N GLN A 443 -7.70 -23.17 15.72
CA GLN A 443 -6.57 -23.92 16.27
C GLN A 443 -5.28 -23.30 15.76
N ASN A 444 -4.86 -22.21 16.40
CA ASN A 444 -3.61 -21.54 16.10
C ASN A 444 -2.97 -21.01 17.41
N PRO A 445 -1.64 -20.84 17.45
CA PRO A 445 -0.93 -20.46 18.68
C PRO A 445 -1.22 -19.04 19.17
N TYR A 446 -1.88 -18.21 18.34
CA TYR A 446 -2.19 -16.82 18.67
C TYR A 446 -3.62 -16.63 19.20
N ASN A 447 -4.45 -17.67 19.16
CA ASN A 447 -5.81 -17.60 19.66
C ASN A 447 -5.86 -17.91 21.16
N LEU A 448 -5.98 -16.88 21.99
CA LEU A 448 -6.03 -17.00 23.45
C LEU A 448 -7.48 -17.01 24.00
N GLY A 449 -8.47 -17.11 23.12
CA GLY A 449 -9.89 -16.96 23.42
C GLY A 449 -10.38 -15.52 23.28
N VAL A 450 -11.69 -15.37 23.02
CA VAL A 450 -12.34 -14.12 22.61
C VAL A 450 -11.99 -12.93 23.51
N VAL A 451 -12.17 -13.08 24.82
CA VAL A 451 -11.94 -12.00 25.79
C VAL A 451 -10.47 -11.59 25.82
N ARG A 452 -9.55 -12.54 25.91
CA ARG A 452 -8.10 -12.26 25.97
C ARG A 452 -7.59 -11.62 24.68
N ASN A 453 -8.08 -12.09 23.53
CA ASN A 453 -7.74 -11.52 22.23
C ASN A 453 -8.15 -10.04 22.15
N LEU A 454 -9.39 -9.72 22.55
CA LEU A 454 -9.90 -8.34 22.52
C LEU A 454 -9.18 -7.42 23.52
N VAL A 455 -8.99 -7.88 24.75
CA VAL A 455 -8.26 -7.14 25.80
C VAL A 455 -6.83 -6.85 25.35
N SER A 456 -6.14 -7.84 24.79
CA SER A 456 -4.77 -7.67 24.28
C SER A 456 -4.72 -6.76 23.05
N PHE A 457 -5.73 -6.81 22.17
CA PHE A 457 -5.77 -6.00 20.96
C PHE A 457 -6.00 -4.51 21.23
N PHE A 458 -7.00 -4.19 22.06
CA PHE A 458 -7.33 -2.81 22.44
C PHE A 458 -6.48 -2.28 23.62
N GLN A 459 -5.57 -3.09 24.15
CA GLN A 459 -4.71 -2.76 25.29
C GLN A 459 -5.51 -2.27 26.51
N LEU A 460 -6.68 -2.87 26.74
CA LEU A 460 -7.57 -2.47 27.83
C LEU A 460 -6.96 -2.83 29.18
N ARG A 461 -6.90 -1.86 30.09
CA ARG A 461 -6.48 -2.04 31.48
C ARG A 461 -7.66 -1.69 32.39
N CYS A 462 -8.12 -2.64 33.19
CA CYS A 462 -9.12 -2.39 34.23
C CYS A 462 -8.61 -2.96 35.55
N CYS A 463 -8.25 -2.08 36.49
CA CYS A 463 -7.99 -2.36 37.90
C CYS A 463 -7.25 -3.68 38.21
N GLY A 464 -6.26 -4.08 37.39
CA GLY A 464 -5.48 -5.31 37.56
C GLY A 464 -6.11 -6.63 37.07
N LEU A 465 -7.41 -6.64 36.72
CA LEU A 465 -8.13 -7.81 36.16
C LEU A 465 -7.72 -8.12 34.72
N PHE A 466 -7.38 -7.08 33.96
CA PHE A 466 -6.91 -7.19 32.58
C PHE A 466 -5.46 -6.74 32.49
N LYS A 467 -4.55 -7.71 32.31
CA LYS A 467 -3.15 -7.47 31.95
C LYS A 467 -2.97 -7.77 30.46
N PRO A 468 -2.95 -6.76 29.56
CA PRO A 468 -2.72 -7.02 28.15
C PRO A 468 -1.31 -7.56 27.95
N ALA A 469 -1.17 -8.59 27.11
CA ALA A 469 0.14 -9.07 26.68
C ALA A 469 0.73 -8.04 25.71
N MET A 470 1.59 -7.16 26.23
CA MET A 470 2.33 -6.19 25.42
C MET A 470 3.48 -6.92 24.73
N VAL A 471 3.25 -7.36 23.49
CA VAL A 471 4.26 -8.03 22.67
C VAL A 471 4.75 -7.08 21.59
N ASP A 472 6.05 -6.77 21.58
CA ASP A 472 6.66 -6.05 20.47
C ASP A 472 6.93 -7.01 19.30
N TRP A 473 5.97 -7.10 18.39
CA TRP A 473 6.06 -7.95 17.19
C TRP A 473 7.18 -7.57 16.22
N THR A 474 7.85 -6.42 16.40
CA THR A 474 9.00 -6.05 15.57
C THR A 474 10.28 -6.82 15.94
N GLN A 475 10.34 -7.38 17.16
CA GLN A 475 11.53 -8.07 17.69
C GLN A 475 11.30 -9.56 18.00
N GLN A 476 10.07 -10.06 17.83
CA GLN A 476 9.77 -11.48 18.02
C GLN A 476 10.24 -12.27 16.80
N TYR A 477 11.10 -13.27 16.95
CA TYR A 477 11.53 -14.14 15.85
C TYR A 477 11.03 -15.57 16.06
N PRO A 478 10.80 -16.34 14.98
CA PRO A 478 10.47 -17.75 15.11
C PRO A 478 11.58 -18.47 15.88
N PRO A 479 11.26 -19.43 16.76
CA PRO A 479 12.28 -20.27 17.38
C PRO A 479 13.13 -20.90 16.27
N GLY A 480 14.46 -20.84 16.43
CA GLY A 480 15.38 -21.45 15.48
C GLY A 480 15.19 -22.96 15.41
N ARG A 481 15.70 -23.61 14.36
CA ARG A 481 15.76 -25.09 14.30
C ARG A 481 16.54 -25.69 15.49
N ASP A 482 17.36 -24.89 16.18
CA ASP A 482 18.08 -25.28 17.41
C ASP A 482 17.23 -25.27 18.68
N HIS A 483 15.95 -24.89 18.59
CA HIS A 483 14.96 -25.23 19.60
C HIS A 483 14.15 -26.41 19.08
N MET A 484 14.62 -27.62 19.43
CA MET A 484 13.79 -28.80 19.50
C MET A 484 12.43 -28.42 20.10
N MET A 485 11.41 -28.46 19.25
CA MET A 485 10.09 -28.88 19.69
C MET A 485 10.30 -30.22 20.41
N PHE A 486 10.02 -30.25 21.71
CA PHE A 486 10.13 -31.38 22.64
C PHE A 486 11.53 -31.70 23.17
N GLY A 487 11.88 -30.98 24.25
CA GLY A 487 12.82 -31.44 25.27
C GLY A 487 12.15 -31.36 26.65
N HIS A 488 11.33 -32.36 26.97
CA HIS A 488 11.06 -32.77 28.35
C HIS A 488 10.85 -34.28 28.35
N PRO A 489 11.90 -35.08 28.59
CA PRO A 489 11.76 -36.19 29.50
C PRO A 489 11.89 -35.65 30.94
N ASP A 490 11.17 -36.29 31.85
CA ASP A 490 11.32 -36.19 33.31
C ASP A 490 10.78 -34.92 33.97
N ILE A 491 9.54 -34.99 34.46
CA ILE A 491 9.22 -34.89 35.91
C ILE A 491 7.98 -35.79 36.18
N VAL A 492 8.15 -36.67 37.16
CA VAL A 492 7.17 -37.56 37.81
C VAL A 492 6.01 -36.81 38.44
#